data_AF-A0A925KGE0-F1
#
_entry.id   AF-A0A925KGE0-F1
#
_cell.length_a   1.000
_cell.length_b   1.000
_cell.length_c   1.000
_cell.angle_alpha   90.00
_cell.angle_beta   90.00
_cell.angle_gamma   90.00
#
_symmetry.space_group_name_H-M   'P 1'
#
loop_
_entity.id
_entity.type
_entity.pdbx_description
1 polymer ?
#
loop_
_entity_poly.entity_id
_entity_poly.type
_entity_poly.pdbx_seq_one_letter_code
_entity_poly.pdbx_strand_id
1 'polypeptide(L)'
;QEIQGRKVYAALADVPAPVDVVDIFRNSSAALEVVREAIRLKDKLGITVIWMQLGVRNDDAAAEAETAGLMVVMNRCPKIEYGRLSGEIGWAGVNAGTLSSKRPLLGSRGVQNHILAPKRSP
;
A
#
# COMPACT_ATOMS: atom_id res chain seq x y z
N GLN A 1 -6.22 -18.93 -15.08
CA GLN A 1 -7.09 -18.55 -13.94
C GLN A 1 -7.28 -17.04 -13.94
N GLU A 2 -8.46 -16.55 -13.57
CA GLU A 2 -8.77 -15.13 -13.48
C GLU A 2 -9.44 -14.79 -12.14
N ILE A 3 -9.19 -13.58 -11.63
CA ILE A 3 -9.84 -13.02 -10.44
C ILE A 3 -10.25 -11.59 -10.79
N GLN A 4 -11.54 -11.26 -10.64
CA GLN A 4 -12.08 -9.93 -11.00
C GLN A 4 -11.68 -9.47 -12.41
N GLY A 5 -11.67 -10.38 -13.39
CA GLY A 5 -11.28 -10.09 -14.78
C GLY A 5 -9.79 -9.81 -14.99
N ARG A 6 -8.93 -10.09 -13.98
CA ARG A 6 -7.47 -10.00 -14.08
C ARG A 6 -6.86 -11.39 -14.14
N LYS A 7 -5.93 -11.60 -15.08
CA LYS A 7 -5.17 -12.86 -15.21
C LYS A 7 -4.28 -13.07 -13.98
N VAL A 8 -4.32 -14.27 -13.42
CA VAL A 8 -3.40 -14.70 -12.36
C VAL A 8 -2.14 -15.27 -13.02
N TYR A 9 -0.99 -14.75 -12.60
CA TYR A 9 0.34 -15.22 -13.04
C TYR A 9 0.96 -16.11 -11.96
N ALA A 10 1.73 -17.12 -12.37
CA ALA A 10 2.37 -18.05 -11.45
C ALA A 10 3.65 -17.47 -10.82
N ALA A 11 4.36 -16.62 -11.57
CA ALA A 11 5.58 -15.95 -11.15
C ALA A 11 5.53 -14.45 -11.43
N LEU A 12 6.31 -13.66 -10.69
CA LEU A 12 6.40 -12.21 -10.90
C LEU A 12 7.02 -11.90 -12.27
N ALA A 13 7.92 -12.75 -12.76
CA ALA A 13 8.60 -12.60 -14.05
C ALA A 13 7.64 -12.63 -15.27
N ASP A 14 6.47 -13.25 -15.12
CA ASP A 14 5.46 -13.39 -16.18
C ASP A 14 4.49 -12.19 -16.23
N VAL A 15 4.54 -11.31 -15.23
CA VAL A 15 3.67 -10.13 -15.17
C VAL A 15 4.12 -9.11 -16.21
N PRO A 16 3.21 -8.57 -17.05
CA PRO A 16 3.54 -7.52 -17.99
C PRO A 16 3.81 -6.19 -17.26
N ALA A 17 4.81 -5.45 -17.72
CA ALA A 17 5.10 -4.10 -17.25
C ALA A 17 3.99 -3.10 -17.65
N PRO A 18 3.83 -1.99 -16.91
CA PRO A 18 4.58 -1.58 -15.72
C PRO A 18 3.99 -2.14 -14.41
N VAL A 19 4.84 -2.29 -13.39
CA VAL A 19 4.48 -2.65 -12.01
C VAL A 19 5.23 -1.73 -11.05
N ASP A 20 4.57 -0.67 -10.58
CA ASP A 20 5.22 0.30 -9.69
C ASP A 20 5.45 -0.25 -8.27
N VAL A 21 4.48 -1.04 -7.78
CA VAL A 21 4.42 -1.54 -6.40
C VAL A 21 4.26 -3.05 -6.39
N VAL A 22 5.10 -3.74 -5.63
CA VAL A 22 4.90 -5.17 -5.30
C VAL A 22 4.28 -5.27 -3.91
N ASP A 23 3.00 -5.66 -3.86
CA ASP A 23 2.21 -5.80 -2.64
C ASP A 23 2.19 -7.26 -2.13
N ILE A 24 2.81 -7.50 -0.98
CA ILE A 24 3.14 -8.83 -0.46
C ILE A 24 2.14 -9.24 0.62
N PHE A 25 1.29 -10.22 0.28
CA PHE A 25 0.37 -10.91 1.19
C PHE A 25 0.93 -12.23 1.75
N ARG A 26 2.16 -12.60 1.37
CA ARG A 26 2.84 -13.80 1.90
C ARG A 26 3.25 -13.58 3.36
N ASN A 27 3.38 -14.67 4.12
CA ASN A 27 3.84 -14.58 5.50
C ASN A 27 5.24 -13.92 5.60
N SER A 28 5.56 -13.37 6.77
CA SER A 28 6.84 -12.70 7.01
C SER A 28 8.06 -13.55 6.68
N SER A 29 8.01 -14.86 6.95
CA SER A 29 9.14 -15.76 6.67
C SER A 29 9.37 -16.02 5.18
N ALA A 30 8.36 -15.88 4.33
CA ALA A 30 8.51 -16.00 2.87
C ALA A 30 8.70 -14.65 2.16
N ALA A 31 8.58 -13.52 2.87
CA ALA A 31 8.66 -12.19 2.27
C ALA A 31 10.03 -11.92 1.62
N LEU A 32 11.12 -12.40 2.23
CA LEU A 32 12.48 -12.18 1.72
C LEU A 32 12.68 -12.71 0.29
N GLU A 33 12.20 -13.91 0.00
CA GLU A 33 12.36 -14.50 -1.34
C GLU A 33 11.55 -13.74 -2.40
N VAL A 34 10.35 -13.25 -2.04
CA VAL A 34 9.54 -12.39 -2.92
C VAL A 34 10.25 -11.06 -3.19
N VAL A 35 10.85 -10.45 -2.16
CA VAL A 35 11.62 -9.21 -2.32
C VAL A 35 12.83 -9.41 -3.21
N ARG A 36 13.57 -10.51 -3.05
CA ARG A 36 14.72 -10.83 -3.92
C ARG A 36 14.29 -11.01 -5.38
N GLU A 37 13.14 -11.65 -5.61
CA GLU A 37 12.56 -11.73 -6.96
C GLU A 37 12.20 -10.36 -7.52
N ALA A 38 11.57 -9.50 -6.72
CA ALA A 38 11.23 -8.14 -7.11
C ALA A 38 12.47 -7.29 -7.43
N ILE A 39 13.53 -7.38 -6.63
CA ILE A 39 14.82 -6.70 -6.88
C ILE A 39 15.40 -7.12 -8.23
N ARG A 40 15.44 -8.42 -8.52
CA ARG A 40 15.95 -8.94 -9.81
C ARG A 40 15.17 -8.43 -11.02
N LEU A 41 13.87 -8.18 -10.86
CA LEU A 41 12.96 -7.77 -11.92
C LEU A 41 12.70 -6.27 -11.96
N LYS A 42 13.27 -5.48 -11.03
CA LYS A 42 12.86 -4.10 -10.80
C LYS A 42 12.97 -3.23 -12.06
N ASP A 43 14.05 -3.36 -12.81
CA ASP A 43 14.29 -2.53 -13.99
C ASP A 43 13.42 -2.98 -15.18
N LYS A 44 13.18 -4.30 -15.30
CA LYS A 44 12.30 -4.88 -16.33
C LYS A 44 10.85 -4.43 -16.13
N LEU A 45 10.38 -4.41 -14.89
CA LEU A 45 8.97 -4.17 -14.55
C LEU A 45 8.69 -2.72 -14.15
N GLY A 46 9.71 -1.93 -13.83
CA GLY A 46 9.55 -0.57 -13.31
C GLY A 46 9.18 -0.52 -11.83
N ILE A 47 9.64 -1.49 -11.03
CA ILE A 47 9.31 -1.56 -9.60
C ILE A 47 10.08 -0.49 -8.83
N THR A 48 9.34 0.30 -8.06
CA THR A 48 9.89 1.36 -7.20
C THR A 48 9.58 1.14 -5.72
N VAL A 49 8.55 0.35 -5.41
CA VAL A 49 8.08 0.13 -4.02
C VAL A 49 7.87 -1.35 -3.71
N ILE A 50 8.36 -1.78 -2.56
CA ILE A 50 7.95 -3.01 -1.89
C ILE A 50 6.97 -2.65 -0.77
N TRP A 51 5.79 -3.26 -0.79
CA TRP A 51 4.78 -3.07 0.23
C TRP A 51 4.47 -4.41 0.91
N MET A 52 4.75 -4.53 2.20
CA MET A 52 4.40 -5.71 3.01
C MET A 52 3.11 -5.41 3.79
N GLN A 53 2.07 -6.23 3.55
CA GLN A 53 0.74 -6.05 4.13
C GLN A 53 0.71 -6.10 5.65
N LEU A 54 -0.45 -5.78 6.23
CA LEU A 54 -0.70 -5.98 7.65
C LEU A 54 -0.36 -7.41 8.10
N GLY A 55 0.39 -7.51 9.20
CA GLY A 55 0.89 -8.78 9.73
C GLY A 55 2.14 -9.30 9.02
N VAL A 56 2.61 -8.65 7.95
CA VAL A 56 3.83 -9.00 7.22
C VAL A 56 4.92 -7.98 7.54
N ARG A 57 5.98 -8.44 8.19
CA ARG A 57 7.17 -7.65 8.53
C ARG A 57 8.40 -8.54 8.44
N ASN A 58 9.38 -8.11 7.65
CA ASN A 58 10.66 -8.79 7.51
C ASN A 58 11.76 -7.75 7.33
N ASP A 59 12.58 -7.56 8.36
CA ASP A 59 13.56 -6.48 8.42
C ASP A 59 14.76 -6.74 7.50
N ASP A 60 15.16 -8.01 7.31
CA ASP A 60 16.21 -8.38 6.34
C ASP A 60 15.78 -8.10 4.90
N ALA A 61 14.52 -8.42 4.58
CA ALA A 61 13.94 -8.14 3.28
C ALA A 61 13.84 -6.63 3.03
N ALA A 62 13.50 -5.84 4.05
CA ALA A 62 13.51 -4.39 3.95
C ALA A 62 14.92 -3.87 3.65
N ALA A 63 15.94 -4.33 4.39
CA ALA A 63 17.32 -3.91 4.19
C ALA A 63 17.85 -4.24 2.78
N GLU A 64 17.55 -5.44 2.25
CA GLU A 64 17.94 -5.82 0.88
C GLU A 64 17.23 -4.93 -0.17
N ALA A 65 15.93 -4.66 -0.01
CA ALA A 65 15.18 -3.79 -0.91
C ALA A 65 15.70 -2.34 -0.89
N GLU A 66 15.97 -1.78 0.28
CA GLU A 66 16.50 -0.43 0.45
C GLU A 66 17.90 -0.30 -0.15
N THR A 67 18.77 -1.30 0.06
CA THR A 67 20.10 -1.36 -0.57
C THR A 67 20.01 -1.39 -2.10
N ALA A 68 18.96 -2.05 -2.63
CA ALA A 68 18.67 -2.06 -4.05
C ALA A 68 17.99 -0.77 -4.56
N GLY A 69 17.76 0.23 -3.70
CA GLY A 69 17.16 1.52 -4.06
C GLY A 69 15.63 1.52 -4.18
N LEU A 70 14.95 0.54 -3.59
CA LEU A 70 13.48 0.47 -3.53
C LEU A 70 12.97 1.14 -2.25
N MET A 71 11.79 1.77 -2.32
CA MET A 71 11.08 2.22 -1.13
C MET A 71 10.39 1.03 -0.45
N VAL A 72 10.42 0.97 0.88
CA VAL A 72 9.82 -0.12 1.64
C VAL A 72 8.75 0.39 2.60
N VAL A 73 7.57 -0.23 2.55
CA VAL A 73 6.50 -0.06 3.54
C VAL A 73 6.21 -1.41 4.18
N MET A 74 6.24 -1.49 5.51
CA MET A 74 5.99 -2.74 6.24
C MET A 74 4.82 -2.64 7.20
N ASN A 75 4.07 -3.74 7.34
CA ASN A 75 2.96 -3.89 8.27
C ASN A 75 1.93 -2.75 8.13
N ARG A 76 1.49 -2.49 6.90
CA ARG A 76 0.48 -1.47 6.56
C ARG A 76 -0.48 -2.00 5.51
N CYS A 77 -1.73 -1.56 5.54
CA CYS A 77 -2.71 -1.87 4.51
C CYS A 77 -2.98 -0.62 3.66
N PRO A 78 -2.85 -0.67 2.32
CA PRO A 78 -3.12 0.44 1.43
C PRO A 78 -4.53 1.02 1.61
N LYS A 79 -5.56 0.19 1.84
CA LYS A 79 -6.93 0.68 2.07
C LYS A 79 -7.03 1.50 3.37
N ILE A 80 -6.40 1.04 4.44
CA ILE A 80 -6.41 1.76 5.73
C ILE A 80 -5.59 3.05 5.61
N GLU A 81 -4.39 2.99 5.03
CA GLU A 81 -3.54 4.17 4.84
C GLU A 81 -4.18 5.19 3.91
N TYR A 82 -4.81 4.75 2.83
CA TYR A 82 -5.56 5.63 1.94
C TYR A 82 -6.73 6.30 2.68
N GLY A 83 -7.49 5.55 3.49
CA GLY A 83 -8.56 6.11 4.29
C GLY A 83 -8.07 7.14 5.33
N ARG A 84 -6.91 6.88 5.95
CA ARG A 84 -6.24 7.79 6.90
C ARG A 84 -5.79 9.08 6.24
N LEU A 85 -5.16 8.97 5.07
CA LEU A 85 -4.56 10.10 4.35
C LEU A 85 -5.59 10.91 3.56
N SER A 86 -6.61 10.26 2.98
CA SER A 86 -7.70 10.94 2.25
C SER A 86 -8.73 11.61 3.18
N GLY A 87 -8.70 11.32 4.48
CA GLY A 87 -9.65 11.82 5.46
C GLY A 87 -10.96 11.02 5.57
N GLU A 88 -11.13 9.96 4.77
CA GLU A 88 -12.31 9.06 4.78
C GLU A 88 -12.61 8.54 6.19
N ILE A 89 -11.61 8.04 6.92
CA ILE A 89 -11.82 7.46 8.26
C ILE A 89 -12.04 8.52 9.35
N GLY A 90 -11.50 9.73 9.15
CA GLY A 90 -11.68 10.84 10.08
C GLY A 90 -13.14 11.27 10.17
N TRP A 91 -13.90 11.14 9.08
CA TRP A 91 -15.33 11.42 9.09
C TRP A 91 -16.13 10.42 9.94
N ALA A 92 -15.69 9.17 10.02
CA ALA A 92 -16.26 8.19 10.94
C ALA A 92 -15.84 8.41 12.41
N GLY A 93 -15.14 9.51 12.71
CA GLY A 93 -14.66 9.87 14.05
C GLY A 93 -13.33 9.20 14.43
N VAL A 94 -12.73 8.39 13.55
CA VAL A 94 -11.47 7.70 13.83
C VAL A 94 -10.30 8.67 13.68
N ASN A 95 -9.56 8.92 14.76
CA ASN A 95 -8.41 9.84 14.79
C ASN A 95 -8.74 11.24 14.22
N ALA A 96 -9.98 11.72 14.41
CA ALA A 96 -10.42 13.03 13.91
C ALA A 96 -9.80 14.22 14.67
N GLY A 97 -9.21 13.99 15.85
CA GLY A 97 -8.70 15.05 16.73
C GLY A 97 -9.78 15.95 17.31
N THR A 98 -11.06 15.62 17.12
CA THR A 98 -12.23 16.36 17.62
C THR A 98 -13.25 15.37 18.16
N LEU A 99 -13.72 15.62 19.39
CA LEU A 99 -14.85 14.91 19.97
C LEU A 99 -16.12 15.73 19.72
N SER A 100 -17.11 15.14 19.07
CA SER A 100 -18.39 15.79 18.77
C SER A 100 -19.53 14.82 19.04
N SER A 101 -20.59 15.31 19.70
CA SER A 101 -21.84 14.56 19.88
C SER A 101 -22.77 14.63 18.68
N LYS A 102 -22.43 15.39 17.63
CA LYS A 102 -23.23 15.57 16.42
C LYS A 102 -22.80 14.59 15.33
N ARG A 103 -23.78 13.91 14.72
CA ARG A 103 -23.54 13.04 13.57
C ARG A 103 -23.03 13.87 12.38
N PRO A 104 -21.91 13.47 11.74
CA PRO A 104 -21.44 14.09 10.52
C PRO A 104 -22.50 13.99 9.40
N LEU A 105 -22.81 15.10 8.74
CA LEU A 105 -23.78 15.13 7.63
C LEU A 105 -23.06 14.80 6.31
N LEU A 106 -23.64 13.92 5.48
CA LEU A 106 -23.13 13.67 4.12
C LEU A 106 -23.43 14.89 3.23
N GLY A 107 -22.39 15.56 2.73
CA GLY A 107 -22.53 16.56 1.67
C GLY A 107 -22.74 15.91 0.30
N SER A 108 -23.32 16.64 -0.65
CA SER A 108 -23.51 16.20 -2.05
C SER A 108 -22.20 16.09 -2.85
N ARG A 109 -21.09 16.63 -2.32
CA ARG A 109 -19.73 16.45 -2.84
C ARG A 109 -18.94 15.62 -1.84
N GLY A 110 -18.25 14.59 -2.35
CA GLY A 110 -17.58 13.56 -1.57
C GLY A 110 -16.65 14.11 -0.49
N VAL A 111 -16.56 13.37 0.61
CA VAL A 111 -15.76 13.70 1.81
C VAL A 111 -14.30 13.21 1.66
N GLN A 112 -14.03 12.45 0.60
CA GLN A 112 -12.74 11.86 0.32
C GLN A 112 -11.90 12.87 -0.48
N ASN A 113 -10.83 13.37 0.12
CA ASN A 113 -9.83 14.08 -0.67
C ASN A 113 -9.11 13.05 -1.53
N HIS A 114 -9.34 13.08 -2.84
CA HIS A 114 -8.63 12.23 -3.80
C HIS A 114 -7.15 12.60 -3.94
N ILE A 115 -6.72 13.68 -3.29
CA ILE A 115 -5.34 14.17 -3.25
C ILE A 115 -4.79 13.89 -1.84
N LEU A 116 -3.68 13.15 -1.79
CA LEU A 116 -2.92 12.88 -0.55
C LEU A 116 -2.03 14.09 -0.16
N ALA A 117 -2.60 15.29 -0.16
CA ALA A 117 -1.90 16.51 0.23
C ALA A 117 -1.96 16.70 1.76
N PRO A 118 -0.95 17.34 2.38
CA PRO A 118 -1.03 17.69 3.80
C PRO A 118 -2.28 18.52 4.05
N LYS A 119 -3.06 18.14 5.08
CA LYS A 119 -4.19 18.96 5.53
C LYS A 119 -3.64 20.34 5.92
N ARG A 120 -4.10 21.40 5.24
CA ARG A 120 -3.82 22.77 5.69
C ARG A 120 -4.31 22.91 7.13
N SER A 121 -3.43 23.36 8.02
CA SER A 121 -3.82 23.72 9.38
C SER A 121 -4.96 24.75 9.35
N PRO A 122 -5.89 24.72 10.31
CA PRO A 122 -6.94 25.71 10.43
C PRO A 122 -6.39 27.12 10.62
#